data_AF-A0A914B6H4-F1
#
_entry.id   AF-A0A914B6H4-F1
#
_cell.length_a   1.000
_cell.length_b   1.000
_cell.length_c   1.000
_cell.angle_alpha   90.00
_cell.angle_beta   90.00
_cell.angle_gamma   90.00
#
_symmetry.space_group_name_H-M   'P 1'
#
loop_
_entity.id
_entity.type
_entity.pdbx_description
1 polymer ?
#
loop_
_entity_poly.entity_id
_entity_poly.type
_entity_poly.pdbx_seq_one_letter_code
_entity_poly.pdbx_strand_id
1 'polypeptide(L)'
;MPMARDSGCNSPSKSHVVYHHSRHFSCLVAEFLTSELQAAKIIASRPQKVEAMQVDKECGWHVSSQHLKNICVGLKLKKPPAGVNEVQLFNQIEQSIRERLGSMGTEGAGKPILKKQLTEQQWAKLGKINDRMRKEYSLRRQMLLKRLDVTIQSFQWGERIKGKMQDDLAAAYRPKRGKLAADSPVTIATLMAAREDLAKLRKTSSGSVRKNTKSAIHKVIMGHAQLKY
;
A
#
# COMPACT_ATOMS: atom_id res chain seq x y z
N MET A 1 43.69 9.59 -62.98
CA MET A 1 45.13 9.89 -63.19
C MET A 1 45.29 11.39 -63.33
N PRO A 2 46.34 12.06 -62.81
CA PRO A 2 47.40 11.63 -61.87
C PRO A 2 47.47 12.51 -60.58
N MET A 3 47.88 11.95 -59.42
CA MET A 3 49.19 12.09 -58.71
C MET A 3 49.39 13.42 -57.96
N ALA A 4 49.39 13.45 -56.62
CA ALA A 4 50.54 13.22 -55.69
C ALA A 4 51.54 14.41 -55.69
N ARG A 5 51.94 15.05 -54.57
CA ARG A 5 52.66 14.54 -53.39
C ARG A 5 52.85 15.66 -52.33
N ASP A 6 53.02 15.22 -51.07
CA ASP A 6 53.97 15.68 -50.02
C ASP A 6 54.03 17.18 -49.65
N SER A 7 54.16 17.61 -48.40
CA SER A 7 54.60 17.00 -47.15
C SER A 7 54.46 18.07 -46.05
N GLY A 8 54.51 17.67 -44.77
CA GLY A 8 54.85 18.61 -43.70
C GLY A 8 54.05 18.46 -42.43
N CYS A 9 54.39 17.45 -41.64
CA CYS A 9 54.07 17.39 -40.22
C CYS A 9 54.62 18.65 -39.53
N ASN A 10 53.76 19.46 -38.92
CA ASN A 10 54.19 20.40 -37.88
C ASN A 10 53.23 20.23 -36.69
N SER A 11 53.75 19.64 -35.62
CA SER A 11 52.99 19.39 -34.40
C SER A 11 53.00 20.67 -33.52
N PRO A 12 51.84 21.19 -33.07
CA PRO A 12 51.84 22.20 -32.03
C PRO A 12 51.87 21.52 -30.64
N SER A 13 53.00 21.73 -29.97
CA SER A 13 53.20 21.93 -28.53
C SER A 13 52.13 21.41 -27.54
N LYS A 14 52.57 20.45 -26.71
CA LYS A 14 51.85 19.85 -25.57
C LYS A 14 51.57 20.81 -24.39
N SER A 15 51.76 22.12 -24.53
CA SER A 15 51.64 23.09 -23.42
C SER A 15 50.23 23.66 -23.22
N HIS A 16 49.34 23.59 -24.21
CA HIS A 16 47.98 24.14 -24.10
C HIS A 16 46.94 23.21 -23.44
N VAL A 17 47.19 21.90 -23.44
CA VAL A 17 46.21 20.90 -22.95
C VAL A 17 46.17 20.84 -21.41
N VAL A 18 47.31 21.10 -20.75
CA VAL A 18 47.43 20.97 -19.29
C VAL A 18 46.69 22.11 -18.55
N TYR A 19 46.73 23.33 -19.09
CA TYR A 19 46.06 24.48 -18.46
C TYR A 19 44.53 24.45 -18.58
N HIS A 20 43.99 23.85 -19.63
CA HIS A 20 42.54 23.70 -19.80
C HIS A 20 41.94 22.70 -18.80
N HIS A 21 42.68 21.65 -18.43
CA HIS A 21 42.20 20.64 -17.51
C HIS A 21 42.11 21.17 -16.07
N SER A 22 43.13 21.90 -15.58
CA SER A 22 43.09 22.52 -14.24
C SER A 22 42.00 23.58 -14.09
N ARG A 23 41.70 24.33 -15.15
CA ARG A 23 40.58 25.29 -15.15
C ARG A 23 39.22 24.59 -15.13
N HIS A 24 39.07 23.51 -15.88
CA HIS A 24 37.86 22.68 -15.84
C HIS A 24 37.62 22.06 -14.46
N PHE A 25 38.67 21.52 -13.83
CA PHE A 25 38.58 20.99 -12.47
C PHE A 25 38.19 22.06 -11.46
N SER A 26 38.75 23.26 -11.57
CA SER A 26 38.41 24.37 -10.67
C SER A 26 36.95 24.81 -10.84
N CYS A 27 36.44 24.86 -12.07
CA CYS A 27 35.03 25.16 -12.34
C CYS A 27 34.10 24.05 -11.83
N LEU A 28 34.45 22.78 -12.02
CA LEU A 28 33.67 21.63 -11.53
C LEU A 28 33.57 21.61 -10.00
N VAL A 29 34.67 21.92 -9.31
CA VAL A 29 34.69 22.00 -7.84
C VAL A 29 33.85 23.19 -7.36
N ALA A 30 33.93 24.34 -8.03
CA ALA A 30 33.10 25.50 -7.69
C ALA A 30 31.61 25.22 -7.92
N GLU A 31 31.25 24.54 -9.01
CA GLU A 31 29.87 24.11 -9.30
C GLU A 31 29.36 23.09 -8.25
N PHE A 32 30.20 22.14 -7.84
CA PHE A 32 29.87 21.19 -6.79
C PHE A 32 29.68 21.85 -5.42
N LEU A 33 30.60 22.75 -5.02
CA LEU A 33 30.49 23.44 -3.73
C LEU A 33 29.31 24.40 -3.70
N THR A 34 28.97 25.03 -4.82
CA THR A 34 27.79 25.90 -4.91
C THR A 34 26.49 25.11 -4.88
N SER A 35 26.43 23.92 -5.49
CA SER A 35 25.25 23.05 -5.40
C SER A 35 25.06 22.45 -3.99
N GLU A 36 26.15 22.06 -3.31
CA GLU A 36 26.11 21.63 -1.91
C GLU A 36 25.70 22.78 -0.97
N LEU A 37 26.22 23.99 -1.18
CA LEU A 37 25.82 25.17 -0.41
C LEU A 37 24.34 25.52 -0.62
N GLN A 38 23.85 25.42 -1.86
CA GLN A 38 22.43 25.59 -2.18
C GLN A 38 21.56 24.53 -1.50
N ALA A 39 21.97 23.25 -1.54
CA ALA A 39 21.29 22.16 -0.85
C ALA A 39 21.25 22.38 0.67
N ALA A 40 22.38 22.76 1.28
CA ALA A 40 22.48 23.09 2.69
C ALA A 40 21.59 24.28 3.07
N LYS A 41 21.54 25.33 2.25
CA LYS A 41 20.62 26.47 2.44
C LYS A 41 19.16 26.05 2.31
N ILE A 42 18.80 25.18 1.38
CA ILE A 42 17.42 24.65 1.24
C ILE A 42 17.04 23.83 2.48
N ILE A 43 17.95 23.02 3.00
CA ILE A 43 17.75 22.22 4.22
C ILE A 43 17.66 23.12 5.47
N ALA A 44 18.42 24.21 5.54
CA ALA A 44 18.37 25.14 6.67
C ALA A 44 17.16 26.09 6.62
N SER A 45 16.76 26.53 5.41
CA SER A 45 15.63 27.45 5.19
C SER A 45 14.28 26.75 5.15
N ARG A 46 14.25 25.45 4.85
CA ARG A 46 13.16 24.57 5.28
C ARG A 46 13.55 24.04 6.65
N PRO A 47 13.16 24.70 7.77
CA PRO A 47 13.07 23.93 9.00
C PRO A 47 12.29 22.68 8.62
N GLN A 48 12.88 21.52 8.84
CA GLN A 48 12.14 20.28 8.77
C GLN A 48 10.84 20.62 9.51
N LYS A 49 9.70 20.61 8.81
CA LYS A 49 8.46 20.31 9.50
C LYS A 49 8.74 18.92 10.03
N VAL A 50 9.41 18.84 11.18
CA VAL A 50 8.94 18.02 12.27
C VAL A 50 7.53 18.53 12.36
N GLU A 51 6.63 17.88 11.62
CA GLU A 51 5.22 18.20 11.64
C GLU A 51 4.92 18.31 13.11
N ALA A 52 4.62 19.52 13.57
CA ALA A 52 4.47 19.79 14.98
C ALA A 52 3.56 18.70 15.51
N MET A 53 4.15 17.84 16.36
CA MET A 53 3.62 16.61 16.92
C MET A 53 2.10 16.70 16.97
N GLN A 54 1.40 16.20 15.94
CA GLN A 54 -0.05 16.35 15.88
C GLN A 54 -0.62 15.30 16.83
N VAL A 55 -0.67 15.67 18.10
CA VAL A 55 -1.48 14.99 19.08
C VAL A 55 -2.92 15.33 18.74
N ASP A 56 -3.71 14.31 18.45
CA ASP A 56 -5.14 14.42 18.24
C ASP A 56 -5.76 15.05 19.51
N LYS A 57 -6.24 16.30 19.38
CA LYS A 57 -6.65 17.18 20.49
C LYS A 57 -7.81 16.60 21.32
N GLU A 58 -8.50 15.57 20.81
CA GLU A 58 -9.61 14.95 21.52
C GLU A 58 -9.21 13.81 22.47
N CYS A 59 -8.01 13.21 22.33
CA CYS A 59 -7.66 12.07 23.19
C CYS A 59 -6.20 12.03 23.67
N GLY A 60 -5.33 12.96 23.30
CA GLY A 60 -3.94 12.97 23.79
C GLY A 60 -3.15 11.71 23.43
N TRP A 61 -3.51 11.06 22.31
CA TRP A 61 -2.78 9.97 21.69
C TRP A 61 -2.09 10.50 20.44
N HIS A 62 -0.88 10.03 20.14
CA HIS A 62 -0.15 10.43 18.94
C HIS A 62 -0.75 9.76 17.68
N VAL A 63 -0.65 10.38 16.51
CA VAL A 63 -1.16 9.83 15.24
C VAL A 63 -0.56 8.45 14.92
N SER A 64 0.69 8.17 15.32
CA SER A 64 1.31 6.84 15.16
C SER A 64 0.68 5.75 16.04
N SER A 65 -0.10 6.11 17.06
CA SER A 65 -0.71 5.20 18.03
C SER A 65 -2.20 4.91 17.77
N GLN A 66 -2.71 5.27 16.59
CA GLN A 66 -4.12 5.05 16.22
C GLN A 66 -4.57 3.58 16.36
N HIS A 67 -3.72 2.62 15.99
CA HIS A 67 -4.06 1.20 16.15
C HIS A 67 -4.20 0.80 17.62
N LEU A 68 -3.30 1.25 18.49
CA LEU A 68 -3.39 1.01 19.93
C LEU A 68 -4.61 1.71 20.55
N LYS A 69 -4.91 2.95 20.13
CA LYS A 69 -6.14 3.66 20.49
C LYS A 69 -7.37 2.84 20.14
N ASN A 70 -7.46 2.33 18.91
CA ASN A 70 -8.59 1.53 18.44
C ASN A 70 -8.75 0.23 19.23
N ILE A 71 -7.64 -0.45 19.56
CA ILE A 71 -7.65 -1.66 20.39
C ILE A 71 -8.15 -1.33 21.81
N CYS A 72 -7.61 -0.28 22.44
CA CYS A 72 -8.01 0.12 23.79
C CYS A 72 -9.49 0.51 23.85
N VAL A 73 -9.97 1.30 22.89
CA VAL A 73 -11.38 1.67 22.76
C VAL A 73 -12.26 0.44 22.54
N GLY A 74 -11.86 -0.46 21.63
CA GLY A 74 -12.59 -1.70 21.36
C GLY A 74 -12.67 -2.62 22.58
N LEU A 75 -11.60 -2.70 23.37
CA LEU A 75 -11.54 -3.47 24.61
C LEU A 75 -12.13 -2.74 25.81
N LYS A 76 -12.61 -1.49 25.64
CA LYS A 76 -13.10 -0.60 26.71
C LYS A 76 -12.08 -0.39 27.84
N LEU A 77 -10.79 -0.38 27.49
CA LEU A 77 -9.71 -0.10 28.44
C LEU A 77 -9.62 1.39 28.70
N LYS A 78 -9.30 1.77 29.95
CA LYS A 78 -9.02 3.17 30.30
C LYS A 78 -7.74 3.62 29.59
N LYS A 79 -7.66 4.91 29.24
CA LYS A 79 -6.42 5.48 28.68
C LYS A 79 -5.27 5.21 29.66
N PRO A 80 -4.16 4.59 29.20
CA PRO A 80 -3.00 4.36 30.05
C PRO A 80 -2.45 5.72 30.52
N PRO A 81 -2.16 5.89 31.82
CA PRO A 81 -1.59 7.14 32.34
C PRO A 81 -0.25 7.48 31.68
N ALA A 82 0.10 8.77 31.69
CA ALA A 82 1.37 9.25 31.14
C ALA A 82 2.53 8.66 31.96
N GLY A 83 3.17 7.62 31.44
CA GLY A 83 4.26 6.89 32.10
C GLY A 83 4.13 5.36 32.12
N VAL A 84 3.06 4.79 31.55
CA VAL A 84 2.92 3.32 31.47
C VAL A 84 4.02 2.72 30.58
N ASN A 85 4.72 1.74 31.13
CA ASN A 85 5.69 0.92 30.41
C ASN A 85 4.95 0.09 29.34
N GLU A 86 5.45 0.08 28.10
CA GLU A 86 4.83 -0.59 26.94
C GLU A 86 4.43 -2.04 27.25
N VAL A 87 5.28 -2.76 27.99
CA VAL A 87 5.06 -4.15 28.40
C VAL A 87 3.80 -4.30 29.27
N GLN A 88 3.56 -3.37 30.20
CA GLN A 88 2.38 -3.40 31.07
C GLN A 88 1.10 -3.17 30.28
N LEU A 89 1.13 -2.30 29.27
CA LEU A 89 -0.01 -2.07 28.39
C LEU A 89 -0.35 -3.31 27.57
N PHE A 90 0.65 -3.96 26.96
CA PHE A 90 0.43 -5.19 26.20
C PHE A 90 -0.09 -6.33 27.07
N ASN A 91 0.41 -6.47 28.30
CA ASN A 91 -0.08 -7.45 29.26
C ASN A 91 -1.57 -7.21 29.63
N GLN A 92 -1.96 -5.96 29.86
CA GLN A 92 -3.36 -5.60 30.13
C GLN A 92 -4.28 -5.90 28.94
N ILE A 93 -3.81 -5.61 27.72
CA ILE A 93 -4.52 -5.93 26.48
C ILE A 93 -4.69 -7.44 26.36
N GLU A 94 -3.61 -8.22 26.55
CA GLU A 94 -3.65 -9.68 26.47
C GLU A 94 -4.63 -10.27 27.49
N GLN A 95 -4.57 -9.82 28.74
CA GLN A 95 -5.47 -10.28 29.80
C GLN A 95 -6.94 -9.99 29.45
N SER A 96 -7.24 -8.77 29.00
CA SER A 96 -8.60 -8.38 28.60
C SER A 96 -9.13 -9.22 27.42
N ILE A 97 -8.25 -9.57 26.48
CA ILE A 97 -8.60 -10.45 25.35
C ILE A 97 -8.90 -11.86 25.86
N ARG A 98 -8.08 -12.41 26.76
CA ARG A 98 -8.27 -13.74 27.34
C ARG A 98 -9.57 -13.84 28.12
N GLU A 99 -9.88 -12.84 28.95
CA GLU A 99 -11.13 -12.76 29.72
C GLU A 99 -12.36 -12.70 28.80
N ARG A 100 -12.33 -11.85 27.77
CA ARG A 100 -13.41 -11.75 26.78
C ARG A 100 -13.58 -13.05 26.00
N LEU A 101 -12.48 -13.67 25.59
CA LEU A 101 -12.53 -14.96 24.89
C LEU A 101 -13.11 -16.06 25.78
N GLY A 102 -12.78 -16.07 27.08
CA GLY A 102 -13.38 -16.97 28.07
C GLY A 102 -14.89 -16.77 28.22
N SER A 103 -15.36 -15.51 28.21
CA SER A 103 -16.79 -15.20 28.35
C SER A 103 -17.65 -15.56 27.12
N MET A 104 -17.06 -15.64 25.92
CA MET A 104 -17.79 -15.86 24.65
C MET A 104 -18.08 -17.34 24.32
N GLY A 105 -17.62 -18.28 25.15
CA GLY A 105 -17.78 -19.72 24.88
C GLY A 105 -16.98 -20.20 23.64
N THR A 106 -16.96 -21.52 23.42
CA THR A 106 -16.15 -22.19 22.38
C THR A 106 -16.62 -21.92 20.94
N GLU A 107 -17.85 -21.45 20.77
CA GLU A 107 -18.49 -21.24 19.46
C GLU A 107 -18.29 -19.82 18.91
N GLY A 108 -18.01 -18.83 19.76
CA GLY A 108 -18.12 -17.41 19.39
C GLY A 108 -17.05 -16.90 18.41
N ALA A 109 -15.80 -17.36 18.52
CA ALA A 109 -14.67 -16.83 17.73
C ALA A 109 -14.28 -17.71 16.53
N GLY A 110 -14.85 -18.91 16.40
CA GLY A 110 -14.43 -19.92 15.43
C GLY A 110 -13.03 -20.48 15.68
N LYS A 111 -12.74 -21.67 15.14
CA LYS A 111 -11.42 -22.30 15.27
C LYS A 111 -10.40 -21.63 14.33
N PRO A 112 -9.15 -21.38 14.77
CA PRO A 112 -8.10 -20.86 13.90
C PRO A 112 -7.74 -21.87 12.80
N ILE A 113 -7.41 -21.37 11.60
CA ILE A 113 -6.85 -22.19 10.52
C ILE A 113 -5.47 -22.72 10.89
N LEU A 114 -4.63 -21.86 11.48
CA LEU A 114 -3.30 -22.24 11.94
C LEU A 114 -3.39 -22.85 13.34
N LYS A 115 -3.25 -24.18 13.42
CA LYS A 115 -3.33 -24.94 14.68
C LYS A 115 -1.97 -25.24 15.31
N LYS A 116 -0.90 -25.23 14.51
CA LYS A 116 0.45 -25.57 14.94
C LYS A 116 1.28 -24.30 15.10
N GLN A 117 2.13 -24.29 16.12
CA GLN A 117 3.18 -23.28 16.25
C GLN A 117 4.20 -23.49 15.13
N LEU A 118 4.60 -22.41 14.48
CA LEU A 118 5.57 -22.42 13.39
C LEU A 118 6.96 -22.15 13.96
N THR A 119 7.97 -22.84 13.43
CA THR A 119 9.37 -22.56 13.74
C THR A 119 9.83 -21.28 13.05
N GLU A 120 10.95 -20.70 13.51
CA GLU A 120 11.51 -19.48 12.92
C GLU A 120 11.79 -19.63 11.41
N GLN A 121 12.33 -20.78 10.99
CA GLN A 121 12.56 -21.08 9.57
C GLN A 121 11.24 -21.13 8.78
N GLN A 122 10.17 -21.66 9.37
CA GLN A 122 8.84 -21.71 8.75
C GLN A 122 8.23 -20.30 8.65
N TRP A 123 8.38 -19.46 9.67
CA TRP A 123 7.98 -18.06 9.63
C TRP A 123 8.70 -17.28 8.53
N ALA A 124 10.02 -17.47 8.39
CA ALA A 124 10.79 -16.85 7.32
C ALA A 124 10.30 -17.30 5.94
N LYS A 125 10.00 -18.59 5.76
CA LYS A 125 9.44 -19.12 4.51
C LYS A 125 8.04 -18.55 4.23
N LEU A 126 7.20 -18.46 5.26
CA LEU A 126 5.86 -17.90 5.16
C LEU A 126 5.88 -16.41 4.79
N GLY A 127 6.83 -15.65 5.35
CA GLY A 127 7.08 -14.26 4.98
C GLY A 127 7.39 -14.11 3.49
N LYS A 128 8.32 -14.92 2.97
CA LYS A 128 8.66 -14.93 1.53
C LYS A 128 7.45 -15.24 0.64
N ILE A 129 6.60 -16.18 1.05
CA ILE A 129 5.36 -16.52 0.32
C ILE A 129 4.39 -15.33 0.35
N ASN A 130 4.16 -14.74 1.54
CA ASN A 130 3.28 -13.60 1.69
C ASN A 130 3.75 -12.41 0.84
N ASP A 131 5.05 -12.13 0.80
CA ASP A 131 5.61 -11.03 0.00
C ASP A 131 5.42 -11.26 -1.50
N ARG A 132 5.67 -12.49 -1.97
CA ARG A 132 5.40 -12.85 -3.37
C ARG A 132 3.91 -12.69 -3.71
N MET A 133 3.03 -13.23 -2.87
CA MET A 133 1.59 -13.14 -3.08
C MET A 133 1.13 -11.69 -3.05
N ARG A 134 1.60 -10.89 -2.09
CA ARG A 134 1.28 -9.46 -2.00
C ARG A 134 1.66 -8.73 -3.28
N LYS A 135 2.87 -8.95 -3.81
CA LYS A 135 3.31 -8.34 -5.09
C LYS A 135 2.38 -8.72 -6.24
N GLU A 136 2.08 -10.01 -6.41
CA GLU A 136 1.21 -10.44 -7.50
C GLU A 136 -0.22 -9.90 -7.35
N TYR A 137 -0.79 -9.93 -6.16
CA TYR A 137 -2.15 -9.43 -5.91
C TYR A 137 -2.23 -7.90 -6.02
N SER A 138 -1.20 -7.17 -5.60
CA SER A 138 -1.11 -5.73 -5.85
C SER A 138 -1.12 -5.43 -7.35
N LEU A 139 -0.35 -6.16 -8.15
CA LEU A 139 -0.36 -6.01 -9.61
C LEU A 139 -1.74 -6.31 -10.21
N ARG A 140 -2.38 -7.41 -9.80
CA ARG A 140 -3.75 -7.74 -10.26
C ARG A 140 -4.76 -6.65 -9.89
N ARG A 141 -4.68 -6.10 -8.69
CA ARG A 141 -5.53 -4.98 -8.25
C ARG A 141 -5.28 -3.73 -9.07
N GLN A 142 -4.03 -3.38 -9.36
CA GLN A 142 -3.68 -2.26 -10.24
C GLN A 142 -4.30 -2.44 -11.63
N MET A 143 -4.20 -3.62 -12.22
CA MET A 143 -4.82 -3.90 -13.52
C MET A 143 -6.35 -3.77 -13.47
N LEU A 144 -7.00 -4.29 -12.42
CA LEU A 144 -8.45 -4.16 -12.26
C LEU A 144 -8.88 -2.70 -12.09
N LEU A 145 -8.13 -1.91 -11.33
CA LEU A 145 -8.39 -0.49 -11.15
C LEU A 145 -8.19 0.28 -12.46
N LYS A 146 -7.13 -0.03 -13.20
CA LYS A 146 -6.90 0.58 -14.51
C LYS A 146 -8.00 0.20 -15.50
N ARG A 147 -8.45 -1.05 -15.49
CA ARG A 147 -9.59 -1.49 -16.31
C ARG A 147 -10.85 -0.71 -15.96
N LEU A 148 -11.15 -0.55 -14.67
CA LEU A 148 -12.27 0.27 -14.21
C LEU A 148 -12.15 1.73 -14.69
N ASP A 149 -10.96 2.33 -14.55
CA ASP A 149 -10.68 3.69 -15.01
C ASP A 149 -10.94 3.83 -16.52
N VAL A 150 -10.41 2.91 -17.34
CA VAL A 150 -10.58 2.93 -18.80
C VAL A 150 -12.03 2.69 -19.20
N THR A 151 -12.75 1.79 -18.53
CA THR A 151 -14.19 1.57 -18.77
C THR A 151 -15.01 2.82 -18.48
N ILE A 152 -14.67 3.58 -17.44
CA ILE A 152 -15.37 4.83 -17.15
C ILE A 152 -15.00 5.92 -18.14
N GLN A 153 -13.72 5.96 -18.54
CA GLN A 153 -13.28 6.85 -19.61
C GLN A 153 -14.03 6.58 -20.91
N SER A 154 -14.27 5.32 -21.31
CA SER A 154 -14.98 5.05 -22.57
C SER A 154 -16.42 5.56 -22.58
N PHE A 155 -17.10 5.64 -21.44
CA PHE A 155 -18.42 6.25 -21.35
C PHE A 155 -18.39 7.78 -21.57
N GLN A 156 -17.28 8.45 -21.26
CA GLN A 156 -17.15 9.91 -21.41
C GLN A 156 -17.03 10.35 -22.88
N TRP A 157 -16.81 9.42 -23.82
CA TRP A 157 -16.67 9.74 -25.26
C TRP A 157 -18.03 9.80 -25.97
N GLY A 158 -19.12 9.42 -25.29
CA GLY A 158 -20.46 9.49 -25.86
C GLY A 158 -20.98 10.93 -25.93
N GLU A 159 -21.51 11.33 -27.08
CA GLU A 159 -22.12 12.65 -27.32
C GLU A 159 -23.21 13.00 -26.29
N ARG A 160 -23.93 11.97 -25.79
CA ARG A 160 -25.01 12.08 -24.80
C ARG A 160 -24.55 12.41 -23.38
N ILE A 161 -23.27 12.19 -23.07
CA ILE A 161 -22.72 12.33 -21.72
C ILE A 161 -21.98 13.67 -21.56
N LYS A 162 -21.80 14.45 -22.64
CA LYS A 162 -21.15 15.77 -22.59
C LYS A 162 -21.89 16.74 -21.66
N GLY A 163 -21.13 17.60 -20.97
CA GLY A 163 -21.68 18.62 -20.06
C GLY A 163 -22.08 18.03 -18.69
N LYS A 164 -23.27 18.36 -18.20
CA LYS A 164 -23.72 18.04 -16.83
C LYS A 164 -23.59 16.55 -16.46
N MET A 165 -23.88 15.65 -17.40
CA MET A 165 -23.86 14.21 -17.13
C MET A 165 -22.44 13.66 -16.93
N GLN A 166 -21.42 14.28 -17.53
CA GLN A 166 -20.01 13.95 -17.31
C GLN A 166 -19.55 14.39 -15.93
N ASP A 167 -19.96 15.59 -15.50
CA ASP A 167 -19.63 16.12 -14.18
C ASP A 167 -20.29 15.29 -13.07
N ASP A 168 -21.57 14.92 -13.25
CA ASP A 168 -22.30 14.03 -12.33
C ASP A 168 -21.63 12.65 -12.22
N LEU A 169 -21.22 12.08 -13.36
CA LEU A 169 -20.49 10.81 -13.39
C LEU A 169 -19.15 10.90 -12.67
N ALA A 170 -18.38 11.98 -12.91
CA ALA A 170 -17.10 12.21 -12.25
C ALA A 170 -17.28 12.42 -10.73
N ALA A 171 -18.29 13.17 -10.31
CA ALA A 171 -18.64 13.40 -8.92
C ALA A 171 -19.02 12.10 -8.20
N ALA A 172 -19.73 11.19 -8.86
CA ALA A 172 -20.06 9.87 -8.32
C ALA A 172 -18.85 8.92 -8.29
N TYR A 173 -17.96 8.99 -9.29
CA TYR A 173 -16.86 8.04 -9.45
C TYR A 173 -15.64 8.36 -8.59
N ARG A 174 -15.14 9.60 -8.63
CA ARG A 174 -13.91 10.02 -7.92
C ARG A 174 -13.86 9.60 -6.44
N PRO A 175 -14.91 9.80 -5.61
CA PRO A 175 -14.86 9.40 -4.20
C PRO A 175 -14.81 7.89 -4.03
N LYS A 176 -15.47 7.11 -4.90
CA LYS A 176 -15.41 5.65 -4.88
C LYS A 176 -14.03 5.16 -5.30
N ARG A 177 -13.45 5.77 -6.33
CA ARG A 177 -12.12 5.44 -6.83
C ARG A 177 -11.01 5.74 -5.81
N GLY A 178 -11.11 6.85 -5.09
CA GLY A 178 -10.15 7.24 -4.04
C GLY A 178 -10.11 6.27 -2.85
N LYS A 179 -11.21 5.57 -2.57
CA LYS A 179 -11.26 4.52 -1.52
C LYS A 179 -10.61 3.20 -1.93
N LEU A 180 -10.33 3.01 -3.22
CA LEU A 180 -9.79 1.76 -3.74
C LEU A 180 -8.26 1.80 -3.81
N ALA A 181 -7.62 1.02 -2.95
CA ALA A 181 -6.17 0.85 -2.96
C ALA A 181 -5.73 -0.28 -3.90
N ALA A 182 -4.64 -0.01 -4.61
CA ALA A 182 -3.90 -0.98 -5.40
C ALA A 182 -3.25 -2.06 -4.53
N ASP A 183 -2.80 -1.68 -3.33
CA ASP A 183 -2.09 -2.62 -2.47
C ASP A 183 -3.00 -3.70 -1.88
N SER A 184 -2.45 -4.91 -1.77
CA SER A 184 -3.11 -6.01 -1.08
C SER A 184 -3.06 -5.79 0.44
N PRO A 185 -4.22 -5.72 1.13
CA PRO A 185 -4.27 -5.54 2.59
C PRO A 185 -3.92 -6.81 3.37
N VAL A 186 -3.69 -7.94 2.68
CA VAL A 186 -3.43 -9.22 3.32
C VAL A 186 -2.01 -9.24 3.90
N THR A 187 -1.92 -9.52 5.20
CA THR A 187 -0.66 -9.62 5.96
C THR A 187 -0.57 -10.96 6.67
N ILE A 188 0.61 -11.26 7.21
CA ILE A 188 0.80 -12.42 8.09
C ILE A 188 -0.15 -12.35 9.30
N ALA A 189 -0.38 -11.15 9.85
CA ALA A 189 -1.35 -10.96 10.93
C ALA A 189 -2.78 -11.35 10.50
N THR A 190 -3.17 -11.04 9.25
CA THR A 190 -4.45 -11.47 8.67
C THR A 190 -4.55 -13.00 8.60
N LEU A 191 -3.45 -13.68 8.29
CA LEU A 191 -3.40 -15.15 8.29
C LEU A 191 -3.50 -15.72 9.72
N MET A 192 -2.89 -15.09 10.71
CA MET A 192 -3.01 -15.52 12.12
C MET A 192 -4.42 -15.31 12.66
N ALA A 193 -5.11 -14.26 12.22
CA ALA A 193 -6.49 -14.00 12.56
C ALA A 193 -7.48 -14.90 11.78
N ALA A 194 -7.03 -15.63 10.76
CA ALA A 194 -7.89 -16.42 9.90
C ALA A 194 -8.52 -17.61 10.62
N ARG A 195 -9.83 -17.79 10.43
CA ARG A 195 -10.65 -18.87 11.02
C ARG A 195 -11.07 -19.88 9.96
N GLU A 196 -11.46 -21.07 10.40
CA GLU A 196 -11.79 -22.22 9.51
C GLU A 196 -12.94 -21.92 8.54
N ASP A 197 -13.78 -20.92 8.81
CA ASP A 197 -14.82 -20.46 7.92
C ASP A 197 -14.27 -19.90 6.59
N LEU A 198 -13.10 -19.24 6.61
CA LEU A 198 -12.43 -18.75 5.40
C LEU A 198 -11.94 -19.88 4.49
N ALA A 199 -11.72 -21.07 5.03
CA ALA A 199 -11.37 -22.25 4.25
C ALA A 199 -12.60 -22.88 3.56
N LYS A 200 -13.83 -22.49 3.94
CA LYS A 200 -15.05 -23.01 3.32
C LYS A 200 -15.27 -22.32 1.97
N LEU A 201 -14.97 -23.04 0.89
CA LEU A 201 -15.20 -22.54 -0.48
C LEU A 201 -16.71 -22.37 -0.73
N ARG A 202 -17.17 -21.11 -0.80
CA ARG A 202 -18.56 -20.79 -1.17
C ARG A 202 -18.69 -20.82 -2.69
N LYS A 203 -19.62 -21.61 -3.20
CA LYS A 203 -19.94 -21.66 -4.64
C LYS A 203 -20.56 -20.32 -5.08
N THR A 204 -19.85 -19.60 -5.95
CA THR A 204 -20.26 -18.30 -6.50
C THR A 204 -21.42 -18.40 -7.49
N SER A 205 -21.68 -19.60 -8.03
CA SER A 205 -22.79 -19.90 -8.94
C SER A 205 -23.99 -20.58 -8.27
N SER A 206 -24.02 -20.67 -6.94
CA SER A 206 -25.15 -21.29 -6.25
C SER A 206 -26.43 -20.46 -6.43
N GLY A 207 -27.57 -21.16 -6.51
CA GLY A 207 -28.89 -20.51 -6.64
C GLY A 207 -29.15 -19.49 -5.53
N SER A 208 -28.65 -19.73 -4.31
CA SER A 208 -28.77 -18.80 -3.18
C SER A 208 -28.04 -17.48 -3.40
N VAL A 209 -26.82 -17.51 -3.97
CA VAL A 209 -26.06 -16.28 -4.31
C VAL A 209 -26.69 -15.55 -5.50
N ARG A 210 -27.24 -16.30 -6.47
CA ARG A 210 -27.91 -15.73 -7.65
C ARG A 210 -29.26 -15.08 -7.37
N LYS A 211 -29.92 -15.39 -6.24
CA LYS A 211 -31.16 -14.69 -5.84
C LYS A 211 -30.94 -13.18 -5.72
N ASN A 212 -29.77 -12.76 -5.23
CA ASN A 212 -29.44 -11.35 -4.98
C ASN A 212 -28.80 -10.63 -6.19
N THR A 213 -28.43 -11.35 -7.25
CA THR A 213 -27.85 -10.78 -8.48
C THR A 213 -28.78 -10.91 -9.69
N LYS A 214 -30.06 -11.21 -9.44
CA LYS A 214 -31.09 -11.26 -10.47
C LYS A 214 -31.34 -9.87 -11.04
N SER A 215 -31.07 -9.69 -12.32
CA SER A 215 -31.44 -8.49 -13.07
C SER A 215 -32.50 -8.84 -14.11
N ALA A 216 -33.13 -7.81 -14.72
CA ALA A 216 -34.05 -8.02 -15.83
C ALA A 216 -33.42 -8.82 -16.98
N ILE A 217 -32.11 -8.69 -17.16
CA ILE A 217 -31.31 -9.37 -18.19
C ILE A 217 -30.93 -10.79 -17.74
N HIS A 218 -30.59 -10.99 -16.46
CA HIS A 218 -30.11 -12.28 -15.93
C HIS A 218 -31.18 -12.95 -15.04
N LYS A 219 -32.33 -13.30 -15.63
CA LYS A 219 -33.49 -13.85 -14.92
C LYS A 219 -33.42 -15.35 -14.66
N VAL A 220 -32.75 -16.11 -15.53
CA VAL A 220 -32.77 -17.59 -15.55
C VAL A 220 -31.60 -18.17 -14.76
N ILE A 221 -31.91 -19.09 -13.83
CA ILE A 221 -30.94 -19.90 -13.12
C ILE A 221 -30.93 -21.28 -13.77
N MET A 222 -29.90 -21.57 -14.57
CA MET A 222 -29.68 -22.90 -15.15
C MET A 222 -28.98 -23.79 -14.12
N GLY A 223 -29.58 -24.94 -13.79
CA GLY A 223 -28.97 -26.02 -13.02
C GLY A 223 -29.39 -26.07 -11.53
N HIS A 224 -30.16 -27.10 -11.18
CA HIS A 224 -30.24 -27.61 -9.81
C HIS A 224 -29.05 -28.55 -9.59
N ALA A 225 -28.12 -28.17 -8.70
CA ALA A 225 -27.12 -29.10 -8.19
C ALA A 225 -27.30 -29.18 -6.67
N GLN A 226 -28.13 -30.14 -6.23
CA GLN A 226 -28.18 -30.57 -4.83
C GLN A 226 -26.92 -31.40 -4.56
N LEU A 227 -26.00 -30.87 -3.76
CA LEU A 227 -25.00 -31.69 -3.10
C LEU A 227 -25.35 -31.71 -1.63
N LYS A 228 -25.74 -32.90 -1.16
CA LYS A 228 -25.86 -33.24 0.26
C LYS A 228 -24.45 -33.21 0.84
N TYR A 229 -24.22 -32.32 1.79
CA TYR A 229 -23.14 -32.45 2.77
C TYR A 229 -23.79 -32.73 4.12
#